data_AF-A0A7L1CVL6-F1
#
_entry.id   AF-A0A7L1CVL6-F1
#
_cell.length_a   1.000
_cell.length_b   1.000
_cell.length_c   1.000
_cell.angle_alpha   90.00
_cell.angle_beta   90.00
_cell.angle_gamma   90.00
#
_symmetry.space_group_name_H-M   'P 1'
#
loop_
_entity.id
_entity.type
_entity.pdbx_description
1 polymer ?
#
loop_
_entity_poly.entity_id
_entity_poly.type
_entity_poly.pdbx_seq_one_letter_code
_entity_poly.pdbx_strand_id
1 'polypeptide(L)'
;FIRYSYPFFGSAAPIMTSPPVEIRKNMEVFLPKSYCAFDFATVPHQLRDTFFRLPLVVELWHKDKTAKDLLLGVARLQLSNVLASEKTRFLGANGEQCWRQTCNETVSVTAAQGSGNRIAELSYATTLEDYGLVKVQEVIVSDSSQSVDAGQQCHIPHTQLHCAPEDHQEPRETLEYKAALELEMWKEMQEDIFENQLKKKEMVHMQALAEEWKKRDREREALVKKKVAEYNVLEEQLQKTLRDVDKQEQQLFSAELELQRAKKELQVEHERNLQVLQDSVRRAKEECAHQLELERSKIKQLEEDKLRLHQQLYEAENKHKILEEEFQQYKEQQSNKPEIQLQLKLNLLTLEKVELGRKLESATKSKLHYKQQWRRALKELARLKQREQENAMAHLKKQQQELEHMRLRYLAAEEKELGKTDRQELEDIRNELNRLKQQEERKQLQDAKDNSANKVDNLHCRKLSENTDDYLCRLIEERDTLLRTGVYTHEDHIVSELDRQIAEAIAKRNVT
;
A
#
# COMPACT_ATOMS: atom_id res chain seq x y z
N PHE A 1 41.02 -6.96 46.82
CA PHE A 1 40.40 -6.84 48.16
C PHE A 1 39.60 -5.55 48.20
N ILE A 2 38.72 -5.38 49.19
CA ILE A 2 38.07 -4.09 49.45
C ILE A 2 38.60 -3.50 50.76
N ARG A 3 38.53 -2.17 50.88
CA ARG A 3 38.97 -1.41 52.05
C ARG A 3 37.99 -0.27 52.35
N TYR A 4 37.76 0.05 53.62
CA TYR A 4 37.00 1.24 54.03
C TYR A 4 37.42 1.74 55.43
N SER A 5 37.06 2.98 55.74
CA SER A 5 37.15 3.59 57.09
C SER A 5 35.88 4.41 57.34
N TYR A 6 35.33 4.37 58.55
CA TYR A 6 34.18 5.21 58.93
C TYR A 6 34.34 5.75 60.36
N PRO A 7 35.05 6.89 60.55
CA PRO A 7 35.46 7.38 61.87
C PRO A 7 34.34 7.64 62.89
N PHE A 8 33.09 7.76 62.44
CA PHE A 8 31.92 7.87 63.31
C PHE A 8 31.73 6.65 64.23
N PHE A 9 32.18 5.46 63.82
CA PHE A 9 32.18 4.24 64.63
C PHE A 9 33.38 4.16 65.60
N GLY A 10 33.96 5.30 66.00
CA GLY A 10 35.01 5.39 67.02
C GLY A 10 36.44 5.12 66.55
N SER A 11 36.66 4.68 65.31
CA SER A 11 38.02 4.44 64.77
C SER A 11 38.17 4.85 63.31
N ALA A 12 39.29 5.51 62.99
CA ALA A 12 39.69 5.81 61.62
C ALA A 12 40.48 4.67 60.95
N ALA A 13 40.85 3.62 61.69
CA ALA A 13 41.66 2.52 61.18
C ALA A 13 40.95 1.80 60.00
N PRO A 14 41.66 1.51 58.90
CA PRO A 14 41.04 0.92 57.71
C PRO A 14 40.76 -0.58 57.89
N ILE A 15 39.51 -0.97 57.67
CA ILE A 15 39.06 -2.36 57.64
C ILE A 15 39.13 -2.86 56.19
N MET A 16 39.55 -4.12 56.00
CA MET A 16 39.80 -4.68 54.67
C MET A 16 39.58 -6.19 54.59
N THR A 17 39.12 -6.68 53.44
CA THR A 17 38.93 -8.12 53.20
C THR A 17 40.25 -8.84 52.99
N SER A 18 40.36 -10.07 53.49
CA SER A 18 41.61 -10.84 53.47
C SER A 18 41.34 -12.35 53.57
N PRO A 19 41.98 -13.20 52.74
CA PRO A 19 42.97 -12.86 51.71
C PRO A 19 42.35 -12.15 50.48
N PRO A 20 43.17 -11.53 49.60
CA PRO A 20 42.72 -11.13 48.27
C PRO A 20 42.22 -12.33 47.46
N VAL A 21 41.18 -12.13 46.64
CA VAL A 21 40.60 -13.14 45.76
C VAL A 21 40.72 -12.67 44.31
N GLU A 22 40.91 -13.61 43.38
CA GLU A 22 40.88 -13.34 41.94
C GLU A 22 39.44 -13.11 41.48
N ILE A 23 39.21 -12.03 40.71
CA ILE A 23 37.91 -11.69 40.14
C ILE A 23 38.09 -11.55 38.62
N ARG A 24 37.18 -12.16 37.84
CA ARG A 24 37.17 -12.13 36.38
C ARG A 24 35.90 -11.46 35.86
N LYS A 25 35.91 -11.05 34.59
CA LYS A 25 34.72 -10.46 33.96
C LYS A 25 33.56 -11.47 33.95
N ASN A 26 32.35 -11.01 34.26
CA ASN A 26 31.12 -11.81 34.39
C ASN A 26 31.18 -12.91 35.47
N MET A 27 31.92 -12.68 36.56
CA MET A 27 32.06 -13.63 37.68
C MET A 27 31.69 -12.96 39.01
N GLU A 28 30.75 -13.54 39.75
CA GLU A 28 30.44 -13.16 41.13
C GLU A 28 31.37 -13.88 42.11
N VAL A 29 31.82 -13.18 43.17
CA VAL A 29 32.83 -13.68 44.12
C VAL A 29 32.53 -13.21 45.53
N PHE A 30 32.28 -14.15 46.44
CA PHE A 30 32.16 -13.85 47.87
C PHE A 30 33.52 -13.46 48.47
N LEU A 31 33.55 -12.33 49.18
CA LEU A 31 34.79 -11.79 49.74
C LEU A 31 35.04 -12.35 51.17
N PRO A 32 36.23 -12.91 51.46
CA PRO A 32 36.57 -13.43 52.78
C PRO A 32 36.84 -12.30 53.79
N LYS A 33 36.42 -12.50 55.04
CA LYS A 33 36.49 -11.50 56.13
C LYS A 33 35.84 -10.17 55.73
N SER A 34 34.65 -10.25 55.14
CA SER A 34 33.82 -9.11 54.68
C SER A 34 32.87 -8.58 55.75
N TYR A 35 32.46 -9.41 56.70
CA TYR A 35 31.68 -8.99 57.86
C TYR A 35 32.55 -8.26 58.89
N CYS A 36 32.04 -7.15 59.42
CA CYS A 36 32.57 -6.44 60.58
C CYS A 36 31.38 -5.81 61.32
N ALA A 37 31.44 -5.79 62.65
CA ALA A 37 30.45 -5.16 63.52
C ALA A 37 31.09 -3.96 64.24
N PHE A 38 30.26 -3.00 64.64
CA PHE A 38 30.67 -1.79 65.35
C PHE A 38 29.72 -1.52 66.50
N ASP A 39 30.22 -1.63 67.73
CA ASP A 39 29.49 -1.25 68.94
C ASP A 39 29.87 0.18 69.33
N PHE A 40 28.92 1.10 69.32
CA PHE A 40 29.15 2.52 69.60
C PHE A 40 27.92 3.20 70.21
N ALA A 41 28.15 4.23 71.02
CA ALA A 41 27.10 5.05 71.63
C ALA A 41 26.96 6.39 70.91
N THR A 42 25.72 6.76 70.55
CA THR A 42 25.38 8.05 69.92
C THR A 42 23.93 8.42 70.24
N VAL A 43 23.58 9.71 70.14
CA VAL A 43 22.17 10.12 70.17
C VAL A 43 21.48 9.79 68.83
N PRO A 44 20.20 9.36 68.80
CA PRO A 44 19.57 8.86 67.58
C PRO A 44 19.45 9.87 66.42
N HIS A 45 19.41 11.17 66.70
CA HIS A 45 19.41 12.20 65.66
C HIS A 45 20.79 12.35 65.01
N GLN A 46 21.88 12.29 65.79
CA GLN A 46 23.25 12.35 65.27
C GLN A 46 23.57 11.12 64.39
N LEU A 47 23.05 9.94 64.73
CA LEU A 47 23.13 8.76 63.87
C LEU A 47 22.48 9.01 62.51
N ARG A 48 21.22 9.51 62.51
CA ARG A 48 20.47 9.84 61.30
C ARG A 48 21.20 10.88 60.46
N ASP A 49 21.56 12.02 61.04
CA ASP A 49 22.23 13.13 60.36
C ASP A 49 23.56 12.71 59.73
N THR A 50 24.31 11.84 60.41
CA THR A 50 25.60 11.33 59.90
C THR A 50 25.37 10.34 58.75
N PHE A 51 24.44 9.39 58.91
CA PHE A 51 24.11 8.39 57.88
C PHE A 51 23.49 9.00 56.62
N PHE A 52 22.75 10.12 56.72
CA PHE A 52 22.27 10.88 55.56
C PHE A 52 23.41 11.68 54.89
N ARG A 53 24.30 12.30 55.67
CA ARG A 53 25.30 13.26 55.15
C ARG A 53 26.59 12.61 54.65
N LEU A 54 27.04 11.52 55.27
CA LEU A 54 28.33 10.90 55.02
C LEU A 54 28.15 9.46 54.52
N PRO A 55 28.24 9.21 53.19
CA PRO A 55 28.21 7.85 52.67
C PRO A 55 29.45 7.07 53.10
N LEU A 56 29.30 5.77 53.31
CA LEU A 56 30.44 4.87 53.52
C LEU A 56 31.18 4.68 52.20
N VAL A 57 32.47 5.06 52.18
CA VAL A 57 33.33 4.98 51.00
C VAL A 57 34.09 3.66 51.02
N VAL A 58 33.83 2.80 50.03
CA VAL A 58 34.48 1.48 49.90
C VAL A 58 35.39 1.48 48.67
N GLU A 59 36.67 1.28 48.92
CA GLU A 59 37.74 1.24 47.92
C GLU A 59 37.96 -0.20 47.43
N LEU A 60 38.03 -0.39 46.10
CA LEU A 60 38.38 -1.66 45.46
C LEU A 60 39.87 -1.66 45.06
N TRP A 61 40.67 -2.50 45.71
CA TRP A 61 42.11 -2.58 45.50
C TRP A 61 42.53 -3.91 44.83
N HIS A 62 43.32 -3.80 43.77
CA HIS A 62 44.09 -4.92 43.23
C HIS A 62 45.34 -5.16 44.09
N LYS A 63 45.69 -6.43 44.30
CA LYS A 63 46.88 -6.85 45.05
C LYS A 63 47.75 -7.74 44.17
N ASP A 64 48.94 -7.25 43.84
CA ASP A 64 49.99 -8.02 43.19
C ASP A 64 50.84 -8.74 44.27
N LYS A 65 51.64 -9.74 43.85
CA LYS A 65 52.67 -10.38 44.70
C LYS A 65 54.02 -9.66 44.64
N THR A 66 54.21 -8.77 43.67
CA THR A 66 55.48 -8.17 43.25
C THR A 66 55.40 -6.64 43.10
N ALA A 67 54.24 -6.11 42.66
CA ALA A 67 53.98 -4.67 42.58
C ALA A 67 53.27 -4.12 43.84
N LYS A 68 53.13 -2.79 43.93
CA LYS A 68 52.32 -2.13 44.96
C LYS A 68 50.83 -2.34 44.70
N ASP A 69 50.03 -2.38 45.76
CA ASP A 69 48.57 -2.44 45.66
C ASP A 69 48.02 -1.23 44.86
N LEU A 70 47.08 -1.49 43.95
CA LEU A 70 46.53 -0.50 43.01
C LEU A 70 45.04 -0.27 43.28
N LEU A 71 44.65 0.98 43.53
CA LEU A 71 43.25 1.37 43.63
C LEU A 71 42.59 1.32 42.24
N LEU A 72 41.65 0.39 42.05
CA LEU A 72 40.89 0.25 40.81
C LEU A 72 39.70 1.22 40.78
N GLY A 73 38.99 1.35 41.89
CA GLY A 73 37.75 2.10 41.94
C GLY A 73 37.16 2.25 43.34
N VAL A 74 36.04 2.96 43.42
CA VAL A 74 35.36 3.33 44.66
C VAL A 74 33.85 3.16 44.51
N ALA A 75 33.20 2.57 45.50
CA ALA A 75 31.76 2.58 45.70
C ALA A 75 31.38 3.53 46.85
N ARG A 76 30.15 4.07 46.81
CA ARG A 76 29.57 4.92 47.86
C ARG A 76 28.28 4.28 48.35
N LEU A 77 28.27 3.86 49.61
CA LEU A 77 27.17 3.14 50.25
C LEU A 77 26.39 4.12 51.12
N GLN A 78 25.09 4.27 50.87
CA GLN A 78 24.27 5.29 51.51
C GLN A 78 23.63 4.72 52.79
N LEU A 79 24.37 4.82 53.91
CA LEU A 79 23.99 4.15 55.18
C LEU A 79 22.60 4.54 55.70
N SER A 80 22.05 5.70 55.32
CA SER A 80 20.68 6.09 55.68
C SER A 80 19.60 5.11 55.22
N ASN A 81 19.87 4.27 54.22
CA ASN A 81 18.89 3.37 53.63
C ASN A 81 18.46 2.26 54.62
N VAL A 82 19.34 1.89 55.58
CA VAL A 82 18.96 0.99 56.69
C VAL A 82 17.92 1.61 57.63
N LEU A 83 17.90 2.94 57.76
CA LEU A 83 16.97 3.66 58.64
C LEU A 83 15.53 3.64 58.11
N ALA A 84 15.36 3.44 56.80
CA ALA A 84 14.07 3.29 56.11
C ALA A 84 13.61 1.82 55.99
N SER A 85 14.46 0.86 56.39
CA SER A 85 14.12 -0.58 56.37
C SER A 85 13.22 -0.96 57.56
N GLU A 86 12.51 -2.09 57.46
CA GLU A 86 11.60 -2.55 58.51
C GLU A 86 12.31 -2.72 59.87
N LYS A 87 11.68 -2.23 60.95
CA LYS A 87 12.24 -2.24 62.31
C LYS A 87 11.66 -3.40 63.13
N THR A 88 12.36 -4.53 63.09
CA THR A 88 11.97 -5.78 63.76
C THR A 88 12.43 -5.81 65.23
N ARG A 89 11.65 -6.41 66.13
CA ARG A 89 12.00 -6.55 67.56
C ARG A 89 12.76 -7.86 67.81
N PHE A 90 13.83 -7.81 68.61
CA PHE A 90 14.53 -9.00 69.10
C PHE A 90 14.92 -8.86 70.59
N LEU A 91 15.36 -9.96 71.21
CA LEU A 91 15.86 -9.95 72.58
C LEU A 91 17.40 -9.89 72.57
N GLY A 92 17.97 -8.90 73.26
CA GLY A 92 19.41 -8.80 73.51
C GLY A 92 19.89 -9.87 74.51
N ALA A 93 21.21 -9.99 74.66
CA ALA A 93 21.83 -11.01 75.51
C ALA A 93 21.37 -10.95 76.98
N ASN A 94 21.04 -9.75 77.49
CA ASN A 94 20.55 -9.55 78.86
C ASN A 94 19.00 -9.58 78.96
N GLY A 95 18.30 -10.05 77.92
CA GLY A 95 16.83 -10.09 77.86
C GLY A 95 16.16 -8.74 77.57
N GLU A 96 16.93 -7.70 77.24
CA GLU A 96 16.39 -6.39 76.87
C GLU A 96 15.75 -6.38 75.47
N GLN A 97 14.72 -5.55 75.26
CA GLN A 97 14.06 -5.44 73.96
C GLN A 97 14.88 -4.52 73.03
N CYS A 98 15.57 -5.15 72.10
CA CYS A 98 16.37 -4.50 71.07
C CYS A 98 15.61 -4.46 69.74
N TRP A 99 16.04 -3.61 68.82
CA TRP A 99 15.45 -3.51 67.49
C TRP A 99 16.48 -3.66 66.38
N ARG A 100 16.14 -4.40 65.33
CA ARG A 100 17.01 -4.66 64.17
C ARG A 100 16.37 -4.11 62.89
N GLN A 101 17.14 -3.34 62.14
CA GLN A 101 16.84 -2.94 60.75
C GLN A 101 17.94 -3.50 59.85
N THR A 102 17.58 -4.09 58.71
CA THR A 102 18.55 -4.69 57.77
C THR A 102 18.23 -4.27 56.34
N CYS A 103 19.26 -3.84 55.61
CA CYS A 103 19.19 -3.36 54.24
C CYS A 103 20.21 -4.09 53.36
N ASN A 104 19.76 -4.65 52.24
CA ASN A 104 20.58 -5.37 51.28
C ASN A 104 20.54 -4.63 49.94
N GLU A 105 21.70 -4.29 49.39
CA GLU A 105 21.81 -3.45 48.19
C GLU A 105 22.98 -3.88 47.28
N THR A 106 22.90 -3.51 46.01
CA THR A 106 23.99 -3.65 45.04
C THR A 106 24.33 -2.28 44.46
N VAL A 107 25.57 -1.84 44.63
CA VAL A 107 26.06 -0.52 44.19
C VAL A 107 27.18 -0.64 43.17
N SER A 108 27.28 0.32 42.25
CA SER A 108 28.36 0.38 41.27
C SER A 108 29.69 0.80 41.90
N VAL A 109 30.76 0.08 41.54
CA VAL A 109 32.14 0.53 41.76
C VAL A 109 32.57 1.36 40.54
N THR A 110 32.89 2.63 40.77
CA THR A 110 33.34 3.58 39.75
C THR A 110 34.86 3.61 39.67
N ALA A 111 35.45 3.65 38.47
CA ALA A 111 36.89 3.71 38.27
C ALA A 111 37.54 4.90 39.01
N ALA A 112 38.67 4.66 39.68
CA ALA A 112 39.40 5.68 40.44
C ALA A 112 40.25 6.61 39.56
N GLN A 113 40.53 6.18 38.32
CA GLN A 113 41.23 6.97 37.29
C GLN A 113 40.53 6.76 35.94
N GLY A 114 40.46 7.80 35.11
CA GLY A 114 39.79 7.76 33.81
C GLY A 114 38.35 8.28 33.83
N SER A 115 37.53 7.84 32.87
CA SER A 115 36.24 8.45 32.50
C SER A 115 35.05 8.20 33.44
N GLY A 116 35.28 7.84 34.71
CA GLY A 116 34.21 7.55 35.67
C GLY A 116 33.36 6.31 35.32
N ASN A 117 33.88 5.39 34.50
CA ASN A 117 33.16 4.18 34.11
C ASN A 117 32.91 3.26 35.33
N ARG A 118 31.75 2.60 35.35
CA ARG A 118 31.49 1.45 36.23
C ARG A 118 32.42 0.30 35.86
N ILE A 119 33.17 -0.22 36.85
CA ILE A 119 34.11 -1.34 36.67
C ILE A 119 33.65 -2.65 37.32
N ALA A 120 32.78 -2.57 38.34
CA ALA A 120 32.23 -3.70 39.07
C ALA A 120 30.89 -3.31 39.73
N GLU A 121 30.20 -4.30 40.27
CA GLU A 121 29.15 -4.13 41.28
C GLU A 121 29.64 -4.69 42.62
N LEU A 122 29.14 -4.11 43.70
CA LEU A 122 29.37 -4.54 45.08
C LEU A 122 28.00 -4.75 45.72
N SER A 123 27.62 -6.02 45.91
CA SER A 123 26.48 -6.40 46.75
C SER A 123 26.91 -6.38 48.21
N TYR A 124 26.11 -5.77 49.07
CA TYR A 124 26.37 -5.62 50.51
C TYR A 124 25.10 -5.72 51.34
N ALA A 125 25.28 -6.03 52.63
CA ALA A 125 24.24 -6.05 53.64
C ALA A 125 24.66 -5.13 54.80
N THR A 126 23.75 -4.27 55.25
CA THR A 126 23.93 -3.39 56.41
C THR A 126 22.87 -3.74 57.44
N THR A 127 23.30 -4.07 58.67
CA THR A 127 22.40 -4.28 59.80
C THR A 127 22.67 -3.20 60.84
N LEU A 128 21.61 -2.55 61.32
CA LEU A 128 21.63 -1.62 62.44
C LEU A 128 20.86 -2.24 63.60
N GLU A 129 21.47 -2.29 64.78
CA GLU A 129 20.87 -2.82 66.00
C GLU A 129 20.79 -1.72 67.06
N ASP A 130 19.57 -1.43 67.51
CA ASP A 130 19.22 -0.39 68.47
C ASP A 130 18.90 -1.06 69.81
N TYR A 131 19.88 -1.01 70.72
CA TYR A 131 19.82 -1.53 72.09
C TYR A 131 19.18 -0.54 73.09
N GLY A 132 18.69 0.62 72.62
CA GLY A 132 18.06 1.63 73.47
C GLY A 132 19.05 2.53 74.23
N LEU A 133 18.67 2.91 75.46
CA LEU A 133 19.43 3.89 76.26
C LEU A 133 20.62 3.22 76.98
N VAL A 134 21.80 3.82 76.85
CA VAL A 134 23.04 3.35 77.49
C VAL A 134 22.90 3.32 79.01
N LYS A 135 23.16 2.16 79.60
CA LYS A 135 23.23 1.98 81.05
C LYS A 135 24.55 2.55 81.56
N VAL A 136 24.48 3.65 82.31
CA VAL A 136 25.66 4.39 82.81
C VAL A 136 26.64 3.52 83.61
N GLN A 137 26.15 2.43 84.21
CA GLN A 137 26.91 1.49 85.05
C GLN A 137 28.15 0.86 84.36
N GLU A 138 28.17 0.76 83.04
CA GLU A 138 29.24 0.10 82.27
C GLU A 138 30.31 1.06 81.75
N VAL A 139 30.14 2.38 81.96
CA VAL A 139 31.12 3.42 81.57
C VAL A 139 31.86 3.94 82.81
N ILE A 140 32.55 3.03 83.50
CA ILE A 140 33.40 3.36 84.66
C ILE A 140 34.84 2.94 84.36
N VAL A 141 35.71 3.94 84.20
CA VAL A 141 37.17 3.74 84.23
C VAL A 141 37.56 3.47 85.68
N SER A 142 38.33 2.41 85.91
CA SER A 142 38.69 1.94 87.25
C SER A 142 39.53 2.95 88.02
N ASP A 143 39.04 3.38 89.19
CA ASP A 143 39.83 4.05 90.22
C ASP A 143 39.34 3.61 91.62
N SER A 144 40.21 3.60 92.62
CA SER A 144 39.93 2.98 93.92
C SER A 144 40.75 3.58 95.07
N SER A 145 40.09 3.93 96.18
CA SER A 145 40.75 4.38 97.41
C SER A 145 39.88 4.14 98.66
N GLN A 146 40.54 3.93 99.80
CA GLN A 146 39.95 3.64 101.11
C GLN A 146 39.97 4.88 102.03
N SER A 147 39.23 4.83 103.15
CA SER A 147 39.47 5.68 104.32
C SER A 147 39.19 4.93 105.62
N VAL A 148 39.95 5.24 106.67
CA VAL A 148 39.91 4.64 108.02
C VAL A 148 40.12 5.76 109.04
N ASP A 149 39.54 5.68 110.25
CA ASP A 149 39.80 6.64 111.34
C ASP A 149 39.69 5.99 112.73
N ALA A 150 40.27 6.60 113.78
CA ALA A 150 40.51 5.93 115.09
C ALA A 150 40.71 6.84 116.34
N GLY A 151 40.30 6.33 117.51
CA GLY A 151 40.75 6.77 118.87
C GLY A 151 40.06 8.01 119.48
N GLN A 152 40.30 8.41 120.75
CA GLN A 152 40.71 7.68 121.98
C GLN A 152 40.37 8.53 123.26
N GLN A 153 40.65 8.05 124.49
CA GLN A 153 40.18 8.58 125.80
C GLN A 153 41.17 9.53 126.54
N CYS A 154 40.71 10.22 127.62
CA CYS A 154 41.54 10.57 128.81
C CYS A 154 40.75 10.93 130.11
N HIS A 155 41.42 11.26 131.23
CA HIS A 155 40.92 11.16 132.64
C HIS A 155 41.44 12.25 133.66
N ILE A 156 40.66 12.54 134.75
CA ILE A 156 41.07 12.83 136.19
C ILE A 156 41.80 14.20 136.46
N PRO A 157 41.73 14.93 137.63
CA PRO A 157 41.73 14.61 139.11
C PRO A 157 40.56 15.23 139.96
N HIS A 158 40.37 15.18 141.31
CA HIS A 158 41.14 14.93 142.59
C HIS A 158 41.83 16.18 143.25
N THR A 159 41.92 16.41 144.60
CA THR A 159 41.43 15.72 145.84
C THR A 159 41.56 16.52 147.19
N GLN A 160 40.93 16.06 148.30
CA GLN A 160 41.13 16.27 149.79
C GLN A 160 41.12 17.65 150.53
N LEU A 161 40.50 17.72 151.74
CA LEU A 161 41.18 17.73 153.08
C LEU A 161 40.21 17.64 154.31
N HIS A 162 40.66 17.87 155.56
CA HIS A 162 40.25 17.13 156.78
C HIS A 162 39.94 17.94 158.09
N CYS A 163 39.22 17.25 159.03
CA CYS A 163 39.30 17.33 160.51
C CYS A 163 38.48 18.32 161.41
N ALA A 164 37.62 17.71 162.24
CA ALA A 164 37.59 17.76 163.72
C ALA A 164 36.74 18.84 164.47
N PRO A 165 36.34 18.61 165.75
CA PRO A 165 34.98 18.99 166.23
C PRO A 165 34.90 19.77 167.58
N GLU A 166 33.69 20.26 167.92
CA GLU A 166 33.23 20.53 169.29
C GLU A 166 31.73 20.15 169.45
N ASP A 167 31.16 20.33 170.65
CA ASP A 167 30.20 19.37 171.23
C ASP A 167 28.81 19.92 171.62
N HIS A 168 27.87 18.99 171.85
CA HIS A 168 26.59 19.08 172.56
C HIS A 168 25.80 20.41 172.62
N GLN A 169 24.72 20.49 171.82
CA GLN A 169 23.36 20.83 172.29
C GLN A 169 22.31 20.35 171.29
N GLU A 170 21.12 19.92 171.75
CA GLU A 170 20.01 19.53 170.86
C GLU A 170 19.37 20.79 170.23
N PRO A 171 19.58 21.09 168.94
CA PRO A 171 19.49 22.46 168.45
C PRO A 171 18.10 22.76 167.87
N ARG A 172 17.02 22.49 168.62
CA ARG A 172 15.62 22.55 168.10
C ARG A 172 14.78 23.73 168.60
N GLU A 173 15.27 24.57 169.52
CA GLU A 173 14.45 25.65 170.13
C GLU A 173 15.12 27.04 170.18
N THR A 174 16.35 27.19 169.68
CA THR A 174 17.06 28.48 169.54
C THR A 174 16.39 29.42 168.53
N LEU A 175 16.62 30.74 168.65
CA LEU A 175 16.09 31.72 167.69
C LEU A 175 16.71 31.56 166.30
N GLU A 176 17.98 31.18 166.29
CA GLU A 176 18.79 30.83 165.13
C GLU A 176 18.20 29.63 164.38
N TYR A 177 17.69 28.63 165.11
CA TYR A 177 17.00 27.47 164.52
C TYR A 177 15.66 27.86 163.88
N LYS A 178 14.91 28.80 164.47
CA LYS A 178 13.67 29.32 163.87
C LYS A 178 13.95 30.08 162.58
N ALA A 179 14.94 30.97 162.58
CA ALA A 179 15.38 31.68 161.37
C ALA A 179 15.93 30.72 160.30
N ALA A 180 16.67 29.67 160.71
CA ALA A 180 17.14 28.63 159.79
C ALA A 180 15.98 27.82 159.19
N LEU A 181 14.95 27.48 159.98
CA LEU A 181 13.76 26.76 159.51
C LEU A 181 12.91 27.62 158.57
N GLU A 182 12.76 28.93 158.84
CA GLU A 182 12.10 29.88 157.94
C GLU A 182 12.87 30.05 156.62
N LEU A 183 14.20 30.08 156.68
CA LEU A 183 15.05 30.09 155.49
C LEU A 183 14.98 28.77 154.71
N GLU A 184 14.91 27.63 155.37
CA GLU A 184 14.80 26.32 154.71
C GLU A 184 13.44 26.17 154.01
N MET A 185 12.35 26.54 154.68
CA MET A 185 11.01 26.59 154.10
C MET A 185 10.93 27.60 152.93
N TRP A 186 11.69 28.70 152.99
CA TRP A 186 11.81 29.63 151.87
C TRP A 186 12.60 29.05 150.69
N LYS A 187 13.71 28.32 150.95
CA LYS A 187 14.45 27.59 149.90
C LYS A 187 13.56 26.55 149.24
N GLU A 188 12.90 25.69 150.01
CA GLU A 188 11.97 24.66 149.53
C GLU A 188 10.89 25.28 148.62
N MET A 189 10.32 26.42 149.02
CA MET A 189 9.39 27.20 148.20
C MET A 189 10.03 27.77 146.92
N GLN A 190 11.27 28.27 146.95
CA GLN A 190 11.97 28.72 145.74
C GLN A 190 12.37 27.55 144.82
N GLU A 191 12.72 26.39 145.39
CA GLU A 191 13.09 25.18 144.67
C GLU A 191 11.88 24.56 143.97
N ASP A 192 10.71 24.46 144.62
CA ASP A 192 9.45 24.07 143.94
C ASP A 192 9.07 25.07 142.83
N ILE A 193 9.18 26.38 143.09
CA ILE A 193 8.92 27.42 142.08
C ILE A 193 9.89 27.28 140.88
N PHE A 194 11.16 26.95 141.13
CA PHE A 194 12.16 26.73 140.07
C PHE A 194 11.91 25.42 139.32
N GLU A 195 11.67 24.31 140.01
CA GLU A 195 11.33 23.02 139.42
C GLU A 195 10.08 23.12 138.55
N ASN A 196 9.01 23.76 139.04
CA ASN A 196 7.78 23.91 138.28
C ASN A 196 7.95 24.84 137.07
N GLN A 197 8.84 25.83 137.14
CA GLN A 197 9.25 26.60 135.96
C GLN A 197 10.09 25.78 134.96
N LEU A 198 10.98 24.91 135.44
CA LEU A 198 11.81 24.04 134.61
C LEU A 198 10.95 23.00 133.89
N LYS A 199 10.17 22.21 134.65
CA LYS A 199 9.20 21.22 134.13
C LYS A 199 8.26 21.84 133.09
N LYS A 200 7.81 23.08 133.31
CA LYS A 200 6.96 23.83 132.35
C LYS A 200 7.71 24.22 131.07
N LYS A 201 8.98 24.64 131.14
CA LYS A 201 9.81 24.91 129.96
C LYS A 201 10.07 23.62 129.17
N GLU A 202 10.47 22.55 129.85
CA GLU A 202 10.71 21.23 129.27
C GLU A 202 9.47 20.68 128.57
N MET A 203 8.29 20.77 129.22
CA MET A 203 7.00 20.39 128.63
C MET A 203 6.73 21.18 127.34
N VAL A 204 6.93 22.50 127.33
CA VAL A 204 6.71 23.33 126.13
C VAL A 204 7.69 22.97 125.01
N HIS A 205 8.98 22.75 125.33
CA HIS A 205 9.97 22.33 124.33
C HIS A 205 9.65 20.93 123.76
N MET A 206 9.28 19.97 124.61
CA MET A 206 8.91 18.62 124.19
C MET A 206 7.61 18.60 123.37
N GLN A 207 6.61 19.42 123.73
CA GLN A 207 5.39 19.59 122.95
C GLN A 207 5.66 20.22 121.57
N ALA A 208 6.55 21.22 121.50
CA ALA A 208 6.95 21.83 120.22
C ALA A 208 7.66 20.83 119.31
N LEU A 209 8.58 20.02 119.86
CA LEU A 209 9.24 18.93 119.13
C LEU A 209 8.24 17.86 118.66
N ALA A 210 7.26 17.50 119.49
CA ALA A 210 6.23 16.52 119.13
C ALA A 210 5.35 16.99 117.96
N GLU A 211 4.87 18.24 117.94
CA GLU A 211 4.08 18.74 116.82
C GLU A 211 4.93 19.01 115.56
N GLU A 212 6.19 19.45 115.66
CA GLU A 212 7.09 19.57 114.49
C GLU A 212 7.50 18.21 113.90
N TRP A 213 7.61 17.16 114.73
CA TRP A 213 7.78 15.78 114.27
C TRP A 213 6.52 15.30 113.54
N LYS A 214 5.36 15.41 114.19
CA LYS A 214 4.03 15.02 113.67
C LYS A 214 3.63 15.82 112.44
N LYS A 215 4.15 17.03 112.25
CA LYS A 215 4.00 17.83 111.02
C LYS A 215 4.84 17.24 109.88
N ARG A 216 6.14 17.02 110.09
CA ARG A 216 7.01 16.33 109.10
C ARG A 216 6.50 14.94 108.76
N ASP A 217 5.89 14.24 109.72
CA ASP A 217 5.32 12.92 109.49
C ASP A 217 4.17 12.97 108.48
N ARG A 218 3.16 13.83 108.72
CA ARG A 218 2.08 14.12 107.77
C ARG A 218 2.60 14.60 106.40
N GLU A 219 3.66 15.42 106.37
CA GLU A 219 4.29 15.88 105.12
C GLU A 219 4.92 14.72 104.32
N ARG A 220 5.60 13.77 105.00
CA ARG A 220 6.11 12.54 104.39
C ARG A 220 4.98 11.63 103.90
N GLU A 221 3.97 11.40 104.73
CA GLU A 221 2.78 10.61 104.35
C GLU A 221 2.07 11.19 103.13
N ALA A 222 1.89 12.52 103.08
CA ALA A 222 1.26 13.20 101.95
C ALA A 222 2.09 13.06 100.66
N LEU A 223 3.42 13.14 100.75
CA LEU A 223 4.31 12.92 99.60
C LEU A 223 4.25 11.47 99.10
N VAL A 224 4.30 10.49 100.00
CA VAL A 224 4.17 9.07 99.67
C VAL A 224 2.80 8.78 99.05
N LYS A 225 1.72 9.28 99.65
CA LYS A 225 0.35 9.11 99.14
C LYS A 225 0.17 9.75 97.75
N LYS A 226 0.76 10.92 97.51
CA LYS A 226 0.81 11.54 96.18
C LYS A 226 1.57 10.65 95.18
N LYS A 227 2.72 10.11 95.55
CA LYS A 227 3.50 9.22 94.68
C LYS A 227 2.78 7.91 94.36
N VAL A 228 2.13 7.29 95.34
CA VAL A 228 1.27 6.10 95.10
C VAL A 228 0.14 6.42 94.12
N ALA A 229 -0.54 7.57 94.27
CA ALA A 229 -1.58 7.99 93.32
C ALA A 229 -1.02 8.22 91.89
N GLU A 230 0.16 8.83 91.76
CA GLU A 230 0.84 9.00 90.47
C GLU A 230 1.22 7.65 89.84
N TYR A 231 1.72 6.69 90.63
CA TYR A 231 2.06 5.35 90.13
C TYR A 231 0.82 4.54 89.73
N ASN A 232 -0.28 4.58 90.49
CA ASN A 232 -1.52 3.88 90.15
C ASN A 232 -2.08 4.35 88.79
N VAL A 233 -2.07 5.67 88.54
CA VAL A 233 -2.52 6.23 87.24
C VAL A 233 -1.61 5.80 86.09
N LEU A 234 -0.29 5.72 86.32
CA LEU A 234 0.64 5.17 85.33
C LEU A 234 0.43 3.68 85.09
N GLU A 235 0.11 2.89 86.12
CA GLU A 235 -0.21 1.47 86.00
C GLU A 235 -1.50 1.26 85.21
N GLU A 236 -2.58 1.98 85.53
CA GLU A 236 -3.84 1.94 84.77
C GLU A 236 -3.64 2.29 83.29
N GLN A 237 -2.80 3.28 82.99
CA GLN A 237 -2.41 3.65 81.63
C GLN A 237 -1.63 2.52 80.93
N LEU A 238 -0.62 1.94 81.59
CA LEU A 238 0.16 0.83 81.05
C LEU A 238 -0.73 -0.40 80.79
N GLN A 239 -1.54 -0.82 81.76
CA GLN A 239 -2.50 -1.91 81.62
C GLN A 239 -3.51 -1.64 80.48
N LYS A 240 -3.94 -0.39 80.29
CA LYS A 240 -4.79 -0.02 79.14
C LYS A 240 -4.02 -0.19 77.82
N THR A 241 -2.82 0.37 77.69
CA THR A 241 -2.04 0.24 76.45
C THR A 241 -1.71 -1.20 76.11
N LEU A 242 -1.48 -2.07 77.12
CA LEU A 242 -1.28 -3.50 76.93
C LEU A 242 -2.52 -4.18 76.30
N ARG A 243 -3.72 -3.89 76.82
CA ARG A 243 -4.99 -4.40 76.28
C ARG A 243 -5.31 -3.85 74.88
N ASP A 244 -5.00 -2.59 74.64
CA ASP A 244 -5.19 -1.97 73.31
C ASP A 244 -4.22 -2.57 72.26
N VAL A 245 -2.99 -2.90 72.65
CA VAL A 245 -2.00 -3.59 71.78
C VAL A 245 -2.37 -5.05 71.53
N ASP A 246 -2.70 -5.84 72.56
CA ASP A 246 -3.15 -7.24 72.40
C ASP A 246 -4.34 -7.35 71.43
N LYS A 247 -5.31 -6.44 71.56
CA LYS A 247 -6.44 -6.33 70.63
C LYS A 247 -5.99 -5.99 69.19
N GLN A 248 -4.98 -5.14 69.01
CA GLN A 248 -4.43 -4.82 67.68
C GLN A 248 -3.66 -6.01 67.10
N GLU A 249 -2.85 -6.73 67.89
CA GLU A 249 -2.14 -7.94 67.45
C GLU A 249 -3.13 -9.04 67.01
N GLN A 250 -4.20 -9.28 67.78
CA GLN A 250 -5.28 -10.21 67.41
C GLN A 250 -6.01 -9.79 66.12
N GLN A 251 -6.29 -8.50 65.94
CA GLN A 251 -6.91 -7.98 64.72
C GLN A 251 -5.98 -8.13 63.51
N LEU A 252 -4.70 -7.76 63.63
CA LEU A 252 -3.70 -7.93 62.57
C LEU A 252 -3.54 -9.40 62.19
N PHE A 253 -3.49 -10.33 63.15
CA PHE A 253 -3.42 -11.76 62.90
C PHE A 253 -4.64 -12.29 62.10
N SER A 254 -5.86 -11.85 62.45
CA SER A 254 -7.06 -12.22 61.68
C SER A 254 -7.03 -11.70 60.24
N ALA A 255 -6.63 -10.44 60.04
CA ALA A 255 -6.53 -9.82 58.71
C ALA A 255 -5.40 -10.43 57.86
N GLU A 256 -4.25 -10.76 58.46
CA GLU A 256 -3.16 -11.46 57.76
C GLU A 256 -3.61 -12.87 57.33
N LEU A 257 -4.30 -13.60 58.20
CA LEU A 257 -4.80 -14.94 57.89
C LEU A 257 -5.84 -14.91 56.75
N GLU A 258 -6.70 -13.89 56.70
CA GLU A 258 -7.63 -13.67 55.57
C GLU A 258 -6.90 -13.28 54.28
N LEU A 259 -5.91 -12.38 54.35
CA LEU A 259 -5.07 -12.03 53.20
C LEU A 259 -4.29 -13.25 52.67
N GLN A 260 -3.78 -14.10 53.55
CA GLN A 260 -3.13 -15.36 53.18
C GLN A 260 -4.08 -16.37 52.51
N ARG A 261 -5.37 -16.40 52.89
CA ARG A 261 -6.40 -17.21 52.20
C ARG A 261 -6.68 -16.64 50.81
N ALA A 262 -7.03 -15.36 50.72
CA ALA A 262 -7.35 -14.68 49.47
C ALA A 262 -6.18 -14.76 48.46
N LYS A 263 -4.92 -14.64 48.92
CA LYS A 263 -3.73 -14.83 48.08
C LYS A 263 -3.62 -16.25 47.51
N LYS A 264 -3.92 -17.29 48.29
CA LYS A 264 -3.91 -18.69 47.83
C LYS A 264 -5.05 -18.96 46.86
N GLU A 265 -6.24 -18.45 47.14
CA GLU A 265 -7.42 -18.56 46.27
C GLU A 265 -7.18 -17.89 44.91
N LEU A 266 -6.67 -16.66 44.91
CA LEU A 266 -6.32 -15.92 43.70
C LEU A 266 -5.19 -16.59 42.89
N GLN A 267 -4.18 -17.17 43.56
CA GLN A 267 -3.12 -17.92 42.89
C GLN A 267 -3.71 -19.16 42.18
N VAL A 268 -4.53 -19.96 42.88
CA VAL A 268 -5.13 -21.17 42.31
C VAL A 268 -6.16 -20.83 41.23
N GLU A 269 -6.86 -19.70 41.33
CA GLU A 269 -7.68 -19.17 40.24
C GLU A 269 -6.84 -18.78 39.01
N HIS A 270 -5.72 -18.08 39.21
CA HIS A 270 -4.80 -17.73 38.12
C HIS A 270 -4.24 -18.97 37.41
N GLU A 271 -3.81 -19.98 38.17
CA GLU A 271 -3.34 -21.28 37.64
C GLU A 271 -4.43 -22.00 36.83
N ARG A 272 -5.67 -22.03 37.33
CA ARG A 272 -6.83 -22.59 36.59
C ARG A 272 -7.13 -21.82 35.31
N ASN A 273 -7.16 -20.48 35.36
CA ASN A 273 -7.45 -19.64 34.21
C ASN A 273 -6.35 -19.76 33.14
N LEU A 274 -5.09 -19.87 33.54
CA LEU A 274 -3.97 -20.15 32.65
C LEU A 274 -4.11 -21.53 31.97
N GLN A 275 -4.47 -22.58 32.73
CA GLN A 275 -4.71 -23.92 32.17
C GLN A 275 -5.88 -23.92 31.17
N VAL A 276 -7.01 -23.30 31.51
CA VAL A 276 -8.18 -23.19 30.61
C VAL A 276 -7.84 -22.43 29.32
N LEU A 277 -7.01 -21.38 29.40
CA LEU A 277 -6.53 -20.64 28.24
C LEU A 277 -5.55 -21.45 27.38
N GLN A 278 -4.64 -22.21 27.99
CA GLN A 278 -3.76 -23.13 27.25
C GLN A 278 -4.58 -24.21 26.54
N ASP A 279 -5.62 -24.76 27.19
CA ASP A 279 -6.49 -25.77 26.63
C ASP A 279 -7.42 -25.24 25.52
N SER A 280 -7.84 -23.97 25.57
CA SER A 280 -8.60 -23.36 24.46
C SER A 280 -7.70 -23.07 23.26
N VAL A 281 -6.48 -22.56 23.49
CA VAL A 281 -5.46 -22.36 22.44
C VAL A 281 -5.04 -23.69 21.81
N ARG A 282 -4.95 -24.77 22.58
CA ARG A 282 -4.69 -26.13 22.07
C ARG A 282 -5.80 -26.59 21.13
N ARG A 283 -7.06 -26.58 21.59
CA ARG A 283 -8.22 -26.98 20.78
C ARG A 283 -8.37 -26.16 19.51
N ALA A 284 -8.20 -24.84 19.57
CA ALA A 284 -8.25 -23.97 18.39
C ALA A 284 -7.15 -24.29 17.37
N LYS A 285 -5.93 -24.63 17.82
CA LYS A 285 -4.85 -25.08 16.91
C LYS A 285 -5.16 -26.43 16.26
N GLU A 286 -5.72 -27.37 17.02
CA GLU A 286 -6.14 -28.69 16.54
C GLU A 286 -7.27 -28.58 15.50
N GLU A 287 -8.26 -27.71 15.75
CA GLU A 287 -9.36 -27.41 14.83
C GLU A 287 -8.87 -26.73 13.54
N CYS A 288 -8.01 -25.70 13.63
CA CYS A 288 -7.40 -25.08 12.45
C CYS A 288 -6.52 -26.07 11.66
N ALA A 289 -5.77 -26.95 12.33
CA ALA A 289 -4.97 -27.98 11.65
C ALA A 289 -5.85 -29.01 10.92
N HIS A 290 -6.96 -29.42 11.52
CA HIS A 290 -7.94 -30.32 10.89
C HIS A 290 -8.59 -29.66 9.66
N GLN A 291 -9.03 -28.40 9.77
CA GLN A 291 -9.62 -27.65 8.65
C GLN A 291 -8.64 -27.46 7.50
N LEU A 292 -7.35 -27.21 7.79
CA LEU A 292 -6.30 -27.14 6.76
C LEU A 292 -6.10 -28.48 6.05
N GLU A 293 -6.17 -29.62 6.74
CA GLU A 293 -6.01 -30.94 6.09
C GLU A 293 -7.26 -31.37 5.30
N LEU A 294 -8.46 -30.94 5.72
CA LEU A 294 -9.68 -31.09 4.92
C LEU A 294 -9.59 -30.31 3.61
N GLU A 295 -9.21 -29.03 3.65
CA GLU A 295 -9.06 -28.22 2.44
C GLU A 295 -7.89 -28.70 1.55
N ARG A 296 -6.77 -29.18 2.13
CA ARG A 296 -5.71 -29.87 1.36
C ARG A 296 -6.24 -31.13 0.65
N SER A 297 -7.05 -31.94 1.32
CA SER A 297 -7.62 -33.17 0.74
C SER A 297 -8.59 -32.85 -0.40
N LYS A 298 -9.39 -31.78 -0.23
CA LYS A 298 -10.29 -31.24 -1.25
C LYS A 298 -9.55 -30.62 -2.44
N ILE A 299 -8.40 -29.96 -2.22
CA ILE A 299 -7.52 -29.48 -3.31
C ILE A 299 -6.97 -30.67 -4.10
N LYS A 300 -6.40 -31.70 -3.45
CA LYS A 300 -5.92 -32.92 -4.14
C LYS A 300 -7.01 -33.56 -5.00
N GLN A 301 -8.22 -33.74 -4.45
CA GLN A 301 -9.36 -34.28 -5.19
C GLN A 301 -9.71 -33.44 -6.44
N LEU A 302 -9.74 -32.11 -6.31
CA LEU A 302 -10.00 -31.20 -7.43
C LEU A 302 -8.86 -31.19 -8.47
N GLU A 303 -7.61 -31.40 -8.05
CA GLU A 303 -6.45 -31.55 -8.94
C GLU A 303 -6.52 -32.87 -9.73
N GLU A 304 -6.89 -33.98 -9.07
CA GLU A 304 -7.11 -35.29 -9.70
C GLU A 304 -8.29 -35.28 -10.68
N ASP A 305 -9.43 -34.70 -10.29
CA ASP A 305 -10.60 -34.57 -11.15
C ASP A 305 -10.36 -33.63 -12.34
N LYS A 306 -9.61 -32.54 -12.14
CA LYS A 306 -9.12 -31.67 -13.23
C LYS A 306 -8.22 -32.45 -14.20
N LEU A 307 -7.30 -33.27 -13.70
CA LEU A 307 -6.43 -34.12 -14.53
C LEU A 307 -7.26 -35.11 -15.36
N ARG A 308 -8.25 -35.76 -14.74
CA ARG A 308 -9.17 -36.69 -15.41
C ARG A 308 -9.98 -36.01 -16.51
N LEU A 309 -10.54 -34.82 -16.23
CA LEU A 309 -11.29 -34.03 -17.20
C LEU A 309 -10.40 -33.54 -18.36
N HIS A 310 -9.16 -33.12 -18.08
CA HIS A 310 -8.23 -32.70 -19.14
C HIS A 310 -7.84 -33.86 -20.06
N GLN A 311 -7.63 -35.07 -19.51
CA GLN A 311 -7.40 -36.28 -20.30
C GLN A 311 -8.63 -36.66 -21.14
N GLN A 312 -9.85 -36.56 -20.59
CA GLN A 312 -11.09 -36.80 -21.33
C GLN A 312 -11.30 -35.79 -22.48
N LEU A 313 -10.97 -34.52 -22.26
CA LEU A 313 -10.98 -33.49 -23.31
C LEU A 313 -9.97 -33.81 -24.41
N TYR A 314 -8.71 -34.11 -24.06
CA TYR A 314 -7.68 -34.49 -25.03
C TYR A 314 -8.07 -35.73 -25.85
N GLU A 315 -8.68 -36.74 -25.22
CA GLU A 315 -9.23 -37.89 -25.93
C GLU A 315 -10.39 -37.51 -26.87
N ALA A 316 -11.30 -36.62 -26.46
CA ALA A 316 -12.42 -36.16 -27.27
C ALA A 316 -11.96 -35.29 -28.45
N GLU A 317 -10.98 -34.41 -28.26
CA GLU A 317 -10.34 -33.60 -29.29
C GLU A 317 -9.65 -34.49 -30.34
N ASN A 318 -8.90 -35.50 -29.92
CA ASN A 318 -8.28 -36.46 -30.86
C ASN A 318 -9.34 -37.28 -31.63
N LYS A 319 -10.41 -37.75 -30.96
CA LYS A 319 -11.53 -38.44 -31.63
C LYS A 319 -12.22 -37.52 -32.63
N HIS A 320 -12.48 -36.26 -32.27
CA HIS A 320 -13.09 -35.27 -33.17
C HIS A 320 -12.21 -34.99 -34.38
N LYS A 321 -10.89 -34.81 -34.18
CA LYS A 321 -9.92 -34.61 -35.26
C LYS A 321 -9.88 -35.78 -36.23
N ILE A 322 -9.90 -37.03 -35.73
CA ILE A 322 -9.97 -38.23 -36.58
C ILE A 322 -11.27 -38.22 -37.40
N LEU A 323 -12.42 -37.92 -36.78
CA LEU A 323 -13.69 -37.78 -37.51
C LEU A 323 -13.68 -36.65 -38.54
N GLU A 324 -12.95 -35.55 -38.31
CA GLU A 324 -12.80 -34.45 -39.25
C GLU A 324 -11.89 -34.83 -40.43
N GLU A 325 -10.79 -35.54 -40.17
CA GLU A 325 -9.92 -36.15 -41.20
C GLU A 325 -10.70 -37.19 -42.05
N GLU A 326 -11.51 -38.05 -41.43
CA GLU A 326 -12.40 -39.01 -42.11
C GLU A 326 -13.50 -38.30 -42.92
N PHE A 327 -14.12 -37.25 -42.38
CA PHE A 327 -15.17 -36.50 -43.07
C PHE A 327 -14.63 -35.72 -44.27
N GLN A 328 -13.42 -35.16 -44.17
CA GLN A 328 -12.75 -34.50 -45.29
C GLN A 328 -12.37 -35.51 -46.37
N GLN A 329 -11.85 -36.69 -46.02
CA GLN A 329 -11.63 -37.79 -46.97
C GLN A 329 -12.93 -38.23 -47.65
N TYR A 330 -14.03 -38.39 -46.90
CA TYR A 330 -15.34 -38.71 -47.46
C TYR A 330 -15.82 -37.63 -48.43
N LYS A 331 -15.68 -36.34 -48.08
CA LYS A 331 -16.03 -35.20 -48.95
C LYS A 331 -15.22 -35.16 -50.24
N GLU A 332 -13.92 -35.49 -50.17
CA GLU A 332 -13.07 -35.65 -51.35
C GLU A 332 -13.51 -36.84 -52.21
N GLN A 333 -13.78 -38.01 -51.62
CA GLN A 333 -14.34 -39.17 -52.33
C GLN A 333 -15.68 -38.85 -53.01
N GLN A 334 -16.56 -38.08 -52.36
CA GLN A 334 -17.82 -37.62 -52.93
C GLN A 334 -17.58 -36.71 -54.15
N SER A 335 -16.68 -35.72 -54.04
CA SER A 335 -16.33 -34.83 -55.17
C SER A 335 -15.71 -35.58 -56.36
N ASN A 336 -14.99 -36.67 -56.10
CA ASN A 336 -14.37 -37.53 -57.10
C ASN A 336 -15.30 -38.59 -57.68
N LYS A 337 -16.58 -38.64 -57.29
CA LYS A 337 -17.54 -39.60 -57.87
C LYS A 337 -17.65 -39.44 -59.38
N PRO A 338 -17.77 -40.54 -60.14
CA PRO A 338 -17.94 -40.49 -61.58
C PRO A 338 -19.19 -39.70 -61.97
N GLU A 339 -20.24 -39.71 -61.15
CA GLU A 339 -21.45 -38.88 -61.33
C GLU A 339 -21.12 -37.38 -61.46
N ILE A 340 -20.31 -36.84 -60.54
CA ILE A 340 -19.94 -35.42 -60.51
C ILE A 340 -18.91 -35.09 -61.60
N GLN A 341 -17.95 -35.99 -61.87
CA GLN A 341 -17.02 -35.83 -62.98
C GLN A 341 -17.73 -35.87 -64.34
N LEU A 342 -18.73 -36.74 -64.51
CA LEU A 342 -19.60 -36.78 -65.68
C LEU A 342 -20.51 -35.57 -65.75
N GLN A 343 -21.01 -35.03 -64.64
CA GLN A 343 -21.82 -33.80 -64.62
C GLN A 343 -20.98 -32.57 -65.00
N LEU A 344 -19.74 -32.45 -64.52
CA LEU A 344 -18.78 -31.44 -64.97
C LEU A 344 -18.46 -31.58 -66.47
N LYS A 345 -18.22 -32.81 -66.94
CA LYS A 345 -17.96 -33.09 -68.36
C LYS A 345 -19.20 -32.85 -69.24
N LEU A 346 -20.41 -33.12 -68.74
CA LEU A 346 -21.68 -32.83 -69.38
C LEU A 346 -21.92 -31.32 -69.48
N ASN A 347 -21.60 -30.55 -68.42
CA ASN A 347 -21.66 -29.09 -68.45
C ASN A 347 -20.68 -28.52 -69.48
N LEU A 348 -19.44 -29.03 -69.54
CA LEU A 348 -18.44 -28.65 -70.55
C LEU A 348 -18.92 -28.98 -71.98
N LEU A 349 -19.35 -30.22 -72.23
CA LEU A 349 -19.90 -30.65 -73.52
C LEU A 349 -21.18 -29.89 -73.91
N THR A 350 -21.96 -29.43 -72.93
CA THR A 350 -23.15 -28.58 -73.16
C THR A 350 -22.73 -27.18 -73.56
N LEU A 351 -21.69 -26.60 -72.95
CA LEU A 351 -21.12 -25.32 -73.33
C LEU A 351 -20.51 -25.38 -74.75
N GLU A 352 -19.73 -26.43 -75.05
CA GLU A 352 -19.20 -26.70 -76.38
C GLU A 352 -20.33 -26.86 -77.41
N LYS A 353 -21.39 -27.62 -77.09
CA LYS A 353 -22.58 -27.79 -77.94
C LYS A 353 -23.29 -26.45 -78.21
N VAL A 354 -23.39 -25.56 -77.21
CA VAL A 354 -23.95 -24.21 -77.39
C VAL A 354 -23.04 -23.34 -78.26
N GLU A 355 -21.71 -23.43 -78.11
CA GLU A 355 -20.77 -22.67 -78.94
C GLU A 355 -20.74 -23.18 -80.40
N LEU A 356 -20.74 -24.50 -80.60
CA LEU A 356 -20.91 -25.13 -81.91
C LEU A 356 -22.27 -24.80 -82.53
N GLY A 357 -23.33 -24.70 -81.72
CA GLY A 357 -24.64 -24.19 -82.13
C GLY A 357 -24.56 -22.75 -82.65
N ARG A 358 -23.92 -21.83 -81.92
CA ARG A 358 -23.68 -20.44 -82.35
C ARG A 358 -22.84 -20.37 -83.64
N LYS A 359 -21.80 -21.21 -83.76
CA LYS A 359 -20.98 -21.33 -84.98
C LYS A 359 -21.80 -21.84 -86.17
N LEU A 360 -22.66 -22.84 -85.96
CA LEU A 360 -23.56 -23.37 -86.99
C LEU A 360 -24.64 -22.35 -87.40
N GLU A 361 -25.21 -21.60 -86.44
CA GLU A 361 -26.11 -20.49 -86.72
C GLU A 361 -25.43 -19.39 -87.54
N SER A 362 -24.22 -18.99 -87.17
CA SER A 362 -23.44 -17.99 -87.91
C SER A 362 -23.13 -18.47 -89.35
N ALA A 363 -22.68 -19.72 -89.50
CA ALA A 363 -22.39 -20.33 -90.79
C ALA A 363 -23.65 -20.49 -91.66
N THR A 364 -24.81 -20.84 -91.08
CA THR A 364 -26.09 -20.96 -91.82
C THR A 364 -26.68 -19.61 -92.20
N LYS A 365 -26.61 -18.59 -91.33
CA LYS A 365 -26.94 -17.18 -91.65
C LYS A 365 -26.05 -16.66 -92.78
N SER A 366 -24.74 -16.91 -92.72
CA SER A 366 -23.79 -16.56 -93.78
C SER A 366 -24.07 -17.29 -95.09
N LYS A 367 -24.32 -18.61 -95.06
CA LYS A 367 -24.71 -19.42 -96.22
C LYS A 367 -26.02 -18.92 -96.85
N LEU A 368 -26.99 -18.51 -96.03
CA LEU A 368 -28.24 -17.91 -96.51
C LEU A 368 -28.00 -16.55 -97.17
N HIS A 369 -27.18 -15.68 -96.57
CA HIS A 369 -26.77 -14.41 -97.16
C HIS A 369 -26.09 -14.62 -98.52
N TYR A 370 -25.09 -15.50 -98.62
CA TYR A 370 -24.47 -15.83 -99.91
C TYR A 370 -25.49 -16.41 -100.92
N LYS A 371 -26.42 -17.28 -100.49
CA LYS A 371 -27.52 -17.77 -101.35
C LYS A 371 -28.52 -16.68 -101.76
N GLN A 372 -28.60 -15.56 -101.04
CA GLN A 372 -29.37 -14.38 -101.45
C GLN A 372 -28.57 -13.51 -102.44
N GLN A 373 -27.29 -13.23 -102.17
CA GLN A 373 -26.42 -12.45 -103.05
C GLN A 373 -26.22 -13.15 -104.41
N TRP A 374 -25.98 -14.47 -104.45
CA TRP A 374 -25.96 -15.25 -105.69
C TRP A 374 -27.28 -15.18 -106.47
N ARG A 375 -28.44 -15.14 -105.78
CA ARG A 375 -29.75 -14.95 -106.42
C ARG A 375 -29.99 -13.51 -106.91
N ARG A 376 -29.31 -12.50 -106.35
CA ARG A 376 -29.28 -11.13 -106.89
C ARG A 376 -28.38 -11.06 -108.12
N ALA A 377 -27.16 -11.60 -108.05
CA ALA A 377 -26.24 -11.68 -109.17
C ALA A 377 -26.85 -12.40 -110.39
N LEU A 378 -27.56 -13.52 -110.17
CA LEU A 378 -28.31 -14.21 -111.23
C LEU A 378 -29.43 -13.35 -111.86
N LYS A 379 -30.09 -12.50 -111.07
CA LYS A 379 -31.10 -11.55 -111.60
C LYS A 379 -30.47 -10.42 -112.39
N GLU A 380 -29.35 -9.86 -111.95
CA GLU A 380 -28.64 -8.84 -112.73
C GLU A 380 -28.01 -9.41 -114.00
N LEU A 381 -27.49 -10.64 -113.97
CA LEU A 381 -26.98 -11.31 -115.17
C LEU A 381 -28.12 -11.62 -116.17
N ALA A 382 -29.32 -11.97 -115.69
CA ALA A 382 -30.50 -12.08 -116.54
C ALA A 382 -30.94 -10.73 -117.12
N ARG A 383 -30.91 -9.64 -116.32
CA ARG A 383 -31.19 -8.26 -116.78
C ARG A 383 -30.19 -7.77 -117.83
N LEU A 384 -28.90 -8.06 -117.65
CA LEU A 384 -27.85 -7.75 -118.61
C LEU A 384 -28.07 -8.51 -119.92
N LYS A 385 -28.32 -9.82 -119.86
CA LYS A 385 -28.64 -10.63 -121.05
C LYS A 385 -29.91 -10.14 -121.76
N GLN A 386 -30.94 -9.72 -121.02
CA GLN A 386 -32.14 -9.14 -121.62
C GLN A 386 -31.84 -7.81 -122.33
N ARG A 387 -31.10 -6.89 -121.70
CA ARG A 387 -30.66 -5.62 -122.34
C ARG A 387 -29.80 -5.85 -123.57
N GLU A 388 -28.91 -6.84 -123.53
CA GLU A 388 -28.08 -7.26 -124.67
C GLU A 388 -28.96 -7.77 -125.83
N GLN A 389 -29.98 -8.56 -125.53
CA GLN A 389 -30.92 -9.07 -126.53
C GLN A 389 -31.88 -7.98 -127.06
N GLU A 390 -32.27 -7.01 -126.23
CA GLU A 390 -33.00 -5.78 -126.64
C GLU A 390 -32.14 -4.90 -127.56
N ASN A 391 -30.86 -4.71 -127.24
CA ASN A 391 -29.90 -4.00 -128.09
C ASN A 391 -29.66 -4.73 -129.42
N ALA A 392 -29.58 -6.06 -129.42
CA ALA A 392 -29.48 -6.87 -130.63
C ALA A 392 -30.72 -6.71 -131.53
N MET A 393 -31.93 -6.72 -130.96
CA MET A 393 -33.16 -6.42 -131.70
C MET A 393 -33.20 -4.98 -132.23
N ALA A 394 -32.68 -4.01 -131.48
CA ALA A 394 -32.58 -2.62 -131.93
C ALA A 394 -31.59 -2.47 -133.11
N HIS A 395 -30.48 -3.20 -133.10
CA HIS A 395 -29.56 -3.29 -134.25
C HIS A 395 -30.21 -3.92 -135.48
N LEU A 396 -30.92 -5.04 -135.30
CA LEU A 396 -31.66 -5.70 -136.39
C LEU A 396 -32.73 -4.77 -137.00
N LYS A 397 -33.45 -4.02 -136.16
CA LYS A 397 -34.45 -3.05 -136.61
C LYS A 397 -33.82 -1.87 -137.38
N LYS A 398 -32.64 -1.38 -136.97
CA LYS A 398 -31.88 -0.40 -137.76
C LYS A 398 -31.49 -0.94 -139.14
N GLN A 399 -30.97 -2.17 -139.21
CA GLN A 399 -30.62 -2.79 -140.48
C GLN A 399 -31.84 -3.01 -141.39
N GLN A 400 -33.02 -3.32 -140.84
CA GLN A 400 -34.27 -3.33 -141.63
C GLN A 400 -34.59 -1.94 -142.19
N GLN A 401 -34.50 -0.88 -141.38
CA GLN A 401 -34.74 0.50 -141.84
C GLN A 401 -33.72 0.96 -142.89
N GLU A 402 -32.46 0.57 -142.77
CA GLU A 402 -31.41 0.83 -143.76
C GLU A 402 -31.69 0.10 -145.09
N LEU A 403 -32.17 -1.15 -145.04
CA LEU A 403 -32.58 -1.92 -146.21
C LEU A 403 -33.84 -1.36 -146.89
N GLU A 404 -34.83 -0.88 -146.12
CA GLU A 404 -36.00 -0.17 -146.64
C GLU A 404 -35.58 1.15 -147.32
N HIS A 405 -34.66 1.90 -146.70
CA HIS A 405 -34.15 3.15 -147.26
C HIS A 405 -33.33 2.92 -148.54
N MET A 406 -32.68 1.77 -148.68
CA MET A 406 -32.03 1.33 -149.93
C MET A 406 -33.04 0.89 -151.01
N ARG A 407 -34.10 0.17 -150.64
CA ARG A 407 -35.21 -0.18 -151.57
C ARG A 407 -35.86 1.06 -152.18
N LEU A 408 -36.17 2.06 -151.36
CA LEU A 408 -36.73 3.35 -151.81
C LEU A 408 -35.81 4.09 -152.78
N ARG A 409 -34.48 3.99 -152.63
CA ARG A 409 -33.51 4.56 -153.57
C ARG A 409 -33.44 3.83 -154.90
N TYR A 410 -33.64 2.51 -154.92
CA TYR A 410 -33.66 1.73 -156.15
C TYR A 410 -34.90 2.03 -157.01
N LEU A 411 -36.10 2.06 -156.41
CA LEU A 411 -37.34 2.39 -157.12
C LEU A 411 -37.27 3.78 -157.77
N ALA A 412 -36.77 4.78 -157.04
CA ALA A 412 -36.57 6.15 -157.55
C ALA A 412 -35.48 6.29 -158.63
N ALA A 413 -34.67 5.25 -158.88
CA ALA A 413 -33.72 5.20 -159.98
C ALA A 413 -34.34 4.54 -161.23
N GLU A 414 -35.16 3.51 -161.06
CA GLU A 414 -35.80 2.75 -162.13
C GLU A 414 -36.81 3.60 -162.93
N GLU A 415 -37.65 4.40 -162.25
CA GLU A 415 -38.54 5.38 -162.89
C GLU A 415 -37.79 6.43 -163.73
N LYS A 416 -36.52 6.70 -163.41
CA LYS A 416 -35.71 7.76 -164.04
C LYS A 416 -35.00 7.33 -165.32
N GLU A 417 -34.84 6.03 -165.56
CA GLU A 417 -34.30 5.52 -166.84
C GLU A 417 -35.41 5.26 -167.86
N LEU A 418 -36.56 4.71 -167.45
CA LEU A 418 -37.71 4.49 -168.35
C LEU A 418 -38.25 5.81 -168.95
N GLY A 419 -38.21 6.91 -168.20
CA GLY A 419 -38.60 8.24 -168.70
C GLY A 419 -37.66 8.88 -169.75
N LYS A 420 -36.63 8.16 -170.22
CA LYS A 420 -35.69 8.61 -171.26
C LYS A 420 -35.90 7.95 -172.62
N THR A 421 -36.28 6.67 -172.66
CA THR A 421 -36.47 5.92 -173.92
C THR A 421 -37.56 6.55 -174.78
N ASP A 422 -38.72 6.85 -174.20
CA ASP A 422 -39.88 7.44 -174.88
C ASP A 422 -39.60 8.84 -175.46
N ARG A 423 -38.52 9.50 -175.02
CA ARG A 423 -38.09 10.80 -175.55
C ARG A 423 -37.25 10.68 -176.82
N GLN A 424 -36.57 9.57 -177.03
CA GLN A 424 -35.63 9.40 -178.15
C GLN A 424 -36.38 9.08 -179.46
N GLU A 425 -37.38 8.20 -179.41
CA GLU A 425 -38.13 7.77 -180.61
C GLU A 425 -39.02 8.88 -181.21
N LEU A 426 -39.46 9.84 -180.38
CA LEU A 426 -40.17 11.03 -180.84
C LEU A 426 -39.26 12.08 -181.51
N GLU A 427 -37.94 12.02 -181.27
CA GLU A 427 -36.97 12.93 -181.90
C GLU A 427 -36.60 12.46 -183.33
N ASP A 428 -36.63 11.15 -183.61
CA ASP A 428 -36.26 10.61 -184.93
C ASP A 428 -37.37 10.78 -185.99
N ILE A 429 -38.65 10.70 -185.61
CA ILE A 429 -39.78 11.09 -186.49
C ILE A 429 -39.75 12.59 -186.84
N ARG A 430 -39.13 13.41 -185.97
CA ARG A 430 -39.05 14.87 -186.11
C ARG A 430 -38.02 15.33 -187.15
N ASN A 431 -36.99 14.52 -187.40
CA ASN A 431 -35.86 14.89 -188.25
C ASN A 431 -36.16 14.79 -189.76
N GLU A 432 -37.09 13.91 -190.16
CA GLU A 432 -37.50 13.75 -191.57
C GLU A 432 -38.35 14.93 -192.07
N LEU A 433 -39.04 15.65 -191.18
CA LEU A 433 -40.04 16.67 -191.51
C LEU A 433 -39.51 18.12 -191.59
N ASN A 434 -38.20 18.33 -191.44
CA ASN A 434 -37.59 19.68 -191.43
C ASN A 434 -36.41 19.86 -192.41
N ARG A 435 -36.30 19.02 -193.47
CA ARG A 435 -35.31 19.24 -194.54
C ARG A 435 -35.78 19.03 -195.99
N LEU A 436 -37.02 19.44 -196.29
CA LEU A 436 -37.33 20.01 -197.61
C LEU A 436 -38.04 21.36 -197.42
N LYS A 437 -37.34 22.45 -197.76
CA LYS A 437 -37.66 23.86 -197.43
C LYS A 437 -37.66 24.12 -195.91
N GLN A 438 -36.81 24.97 -195.32
CA GLN A 438 -35.97 26.07 -195.82
C GLN A 438 -36.76 27.21 -196.51
N GLN A 439 -36.52 28.45 -196.05
CA GLN A 439 -37.06 29.73 -196.54
C GLN A 439 -38.48 30.13 -196.05
N GLU A 440 -38.54 30.69 -194.83
CA GLU A 440 -39.18 31.97 -194.42
C GLU A 440 -39.35 32.00 -192.88
N GLU A 441 -39.18 33.08 -192.12
CA GLU A 441 -38.34 34.30 -192.17
C GLU A 441 -38.63 35.10 -190.86
N ARG A 442 -37.59 35.44 -190.09
CA ARG A 442 -37.50 36.60 -189.15
C ARG A 442 -38.25 36.61 -187.79
N LYS A 443 -37.66 37.41 -186.87
CA LYS A 443 -38.17 37.95 -185.57
C LYS A 443 -38.32 36.94 -184.41
N GLN A 444 -38.12 37.30 -183.14
CA GLN A 444 -37.32 38.39 -182.52
C GLN A 444 -36.97 37.99 -181.05
N LEU A 445 -36.52 38.94 -180.21
CA LEU A 445 -36.27 38.87 -178.75
C LEU A 445 -37.22 37.88 -177.99
N GLN A 446 -36.86 37.28 -176.85
CA GLN A 446 -36.41 38.00 -175.65
C GLN A 446 -35.87 37.11 -174.50
N ASP A 447 -34.76 37.57 -173.88
CA ASP A 447 -34.37 37.63 -172.45
C ASP A 447 -34.69 36.44 -171.47
N ALA A 448 -33.71 35.96 -170.68
CA ALA A 448 -33.46 36.36 -169.27
C ALA A 448 -33.82 35.24 -168.24
N LYS A 449 -33.19 35.12 -167.05
CA LYS A 449 -31.99 35.81 -166.51
C LYS A 449 -31.27 34.99 -165.43
N ASP A 450 -29.94 35.15 -165.41
CA ASP A 450 -29.07 35.57 -164.29
C ASP A 450 -29.30 35.10 -162.84
N ASN A 451 -28.19 34.59 -162.26
CA ASN A 451 -27.57 35.01 -160.99
C ASN A 451 -28.39 34.88 -159.66
N SER A 452 -27.81 34.97 -158.46
CA SER A 452 -26.44 35.26 -158.05
C SER A 452 -26.02 34.43 -156.82
N ALA A 453 -24.72 34.45 -156.50
CA ALA A 453 -24.24 34.08 -155.17
C ALA A 453 -24.79 35.01 -154.08
N ASN A 454 -24.79 34.57 -152.82
CA ASN A 454 -24.13 35.37 -151.78
C ASN A 454 -23.76 34.61 -150.51
N LYS A 455 -23.04 35.31 -149.63
CA LYS A 455 -22.46 34.89 -148.36
C LYS A 455 -22.88 35.94 -147.30
N VAL A 456 -22.71 35.60 -146.01
CA VAL A 456 -22.65 36.52 -144.83
C VAL A 456 -23.99 36.82 -144.11
N ASP A 457 -23.90 36.81 -142.77
CA ASP A 457 -24.67 37.54 -141.72
C ASP A 457 -26.07 37.16 -141.15
N ASN A 458 -26.01 36.65 -139.91
CA ASN A 458 -26.37 37.29 -138.62
C ASN A 458 -27.78 37.23 -137.95
N LEU A 459 -27.66 37.03 -136.62
CA LEU A 459 -28.44 37.56 -135.47
C LEU A 459 -29.86 37.09 -135.10
N HIS A 460 -29.90 36.38 -133.95
CA HIS A 460 -30.93 36.35 -132.90
C HIS A 460 -32.28 35.64 -133.21
N CYS A 461 -32.90 34.89 -132.29
CA CYS A 461 -32.69 34.65 -130.83
C CYS A 461 -33.19 33.20 -130.50
N ARG A 462 -33.47 32.64 -129.30
CA ARG A 462 -33.63 33.13 -127.91
C ARG A 462 -33.57 31.98 -126.86
N LYS A 463 -32.54 32.00 -125.98
CA LYS A 463 -32.48 31.40 -124.60
C LYS A 463 -32.46 29.84 -124.46
N LEU A 464 -31.50 29.22 -123.75
CA LEU A 464 -31.28 29.04 -122.27
C LEU A 464 -32.26 28.00 -121.64
N SER A 465 -31.99 27.22 -120.57
CA SER A 465 -30.85 27.03 -119.62
C SER A 465 -31.16 25.81 -118.70
N GLU A 466 -30.29 25.10 -117.95
CA GLU A 466 -28.82 25.02 -117.81
C GLU A 466 -28.40 23.57 -117.36
N ASN A 467 -27.47 23.35 -116.40
CA ASN A 467 -27.03 22.01 -115.92
C ASN A 467 -26.68 22.00 -114.40
N THR A 468 -27.24 21.11 -113.56
CA THR A 468 -27.11 21.19 -112.07
C THR A 468 -27.07 19.89 -111.25
N ASP A 469 -27.66 18.76 -111.67
CA ASP A 469 -27.99 17.66 -110.72
C ASP A 469 -26.81 16.76 -110.28
N ASP A 470 -25.75 16.59 -111.09
CA ASP A 470 -24.62 15.70 -110.77
C ASP A 470 -23.74 16.14 -109.57
N TYR A 471 -23.97 17.34 -109.04
CA TYR A 471 -23.34 17.83 -107.81
C TYR A 471 -24.14 17.42 -106.56
N LEU A 472 -25.47 17.34 -106.67
CA LEU A 472 -26.38 17.16 -105.54
C LEU A 472 -26.29 15.75 -104.94
N CYS A 473 -26.21 14.72 -105.79
CA CYS A 473 -26.22 13.32 -105.37
C CYS A 473 -25.01 12.95 -104.50
N ARG A 474 -23.82 13.52 -104.78
CA ARG A 474 -22.57 13.16 -104.07
C ARG A 474 -22.58 13.60 -102.60
N LEU A 475 -23.05 14.81 -102.32
CA LEU A 475 -23.17 15.32 -100.94
C LEU A 475 -24.10 14.46 -100.08
N ILE A 476 -25.20 13.96 -100.67
CA ILE A 476 -26.17 13.09 -99.98
C ILE A 476 -25.53 11.72 -99.66
N GLU A 477 -24.79 11.13 -100.60
CA GLU A 477 -24.15 9.81 -100.41
C GLU A 477 -23.03 9.82 -99.35
N GLU A 478 -22.25 10.90 -99.24
CA GLU A 478 -21.22 11.05 -98.21
C GLU A 478 -21.84 11.20 -96.81
N ARG A 479 -22.82 12.09 -96.67
CA ARG A 479 -23.58 12.37 -95.44
C ARG A 479 -24.25 11.10 -94.89
N ASP A 480 -24.97 10.36 -95.74
CA ASP A 480 -25.60 9.10 -95.35
C ASP A 480 -24.58 8.00 -95.04
N THR A 481 -23.36 8.06 -95.60
CA THR A 481 -22.30 7.09 -95.31
C THR A 481 -21.66 7.32 -93.94
N LEU A 482 -21.47 8.58 -93.53
CA LEU A 482 -21.02 8.93 -92.18
C LEU A 482 -22.03 8.45 -91.12
N LEU A 483 -23.32 8.73 -91.31
CA LEU A 483 -24.40 8.28 -90.41
C LEU A 483 -24.49 6.74 -90.33
N ARG A 484 -24.23 6.03 -91.44
CA ARG A 484 -24.18 4.55 -91.46
C ARG A 484 -23.01 3.94 -90.67
N THR A 485 -22.00 4.72 -90.25
CA THR A 485 -20.90 4.20 -89.40
C THR A 485 -21.32 3.97 -87.95
N GLY A 486 -22.38 4.65 -87.47
CA GLY A 486 -22.81 4.60 -86.07
C GLY A 486 -21.86 5.31 -85.08
N VAL A 487 -20.84 6.03 -85.57
CA VAL A 487 -19.91 6.83 -84.74
C VAL A 487 -20.32 8.31 -84.68
N TYR A 488 -21.05 8.80 -85.69
CA TYR A 488 -21.52 10.17 -85.82
C TYR A 488 -23.05 10.25 -85.71
N THR A 489 -23.56 11.36 -85.17
CA THR A 489 -25.02 11.65 -85.07
C THR A 489 -25.40 12.88 -85.91
N HIS A 490 -26.70 13.23 -85.93
CA HIS A 490 -27.18 14.39 -86.69
C HIS A 490 -26.77 15.74 -86.07
N GLU A 491 -26.38 15.76 -84.80
CA GLU A 491 -25.91 16.92 -84.06
C GLU A 491 -24.42 17.24 -84.32
N ASP A 492 -23.65 16.32 -84.92
CA ASP A 492 -22.22 16.53 -85.19
C ASP A 492 -21.99 17.63 -86.24
N HIS A 493 -21.04 18.52 -85.97
CA HIS A 493 -20.72 19.68 -86.82
C HIS A 493 -20.44 19.28 -88.29
N ILE A 494 -19.81 18.12 -88.53
CA ILE A 494 -19.48 17.65 -89.89
C ILE A 494 -20.75 17.22 -90.64
N VAL A 495 -21.73 16.59 -89.96
CA VAL A 495 -23.01 16.20 -90.57
C VAL A 495 -23.91 17.42 -90.76
N SER A 496 -23.97 18.31 -89.77
CA SER A 496 -24.75 19.56 -89.80
C SER A 496 -24.31 20.51 -90.92
N GLU A 497 -23.01 20.64 -91.15
CA GLU A 497 -22.47 21.46 -92.26
C GLU A 497 -22.75 20.84 -93.65
N LEU A 498 -22.76 19.51 -93.78
CA LEU A 498 -23.19 18.84 -95.00
C LEU A 498 -24.69 19.05 -95.27
N ASP A 499 -25.55 18.89 -94.25
CA ASP A 499 -26.98 19.15 -94.38
C ASP A 499 -27.27 20.63 -94.73
N ARG A 500 -26.46 21.58 -94.24
CA ARG A 500 -26.51 23.00 -94.66
C ARG A 500 -26.17 23.19 -96.15
N GLN A 501 -25.10 22.57 -96.65
CA GLN A 501 -24.70 22.70 -98.05
C GLN A 501 -25.68 22.00 -99.01
N ILE A 502 -26.27 20.87 -98.60
CA ILE A 502 -27.37 20.21 -99.31
C ILE A 502 -28.59 21.15 -99.38
N ALA A 503 -28.97 21.80 -98.28
CA ALA A 503 -30.08 22.76 -98.26
C ALA A 503 -29.85 23.95 -99.20
N GLU A 504 -28.65 24.53 -99.25
CA GLU A 504 -28.31 25.62 -100.18
C GLU A 504 -28.32 25.19 -101.65
N ALA A 505 -27.94 23.94 -101.95
CA ALA A 505 -28.03 23.38 -103.30
C ALA A 505 -29.48 23.12 -103.72
N ILE A 506 -30.33 22.58 -102.84
CA ILE A 506 -31.76 22.39 -103.08
C ILE A 506 -32.50 23.72 -103.21
N ALA A 507 -32.11 24.75 -102.45
CA ALA A 507 -32.69 26.09 -102.57
C ALA A 507 -32.44 26.70 -103.96
N LYS A 508 -31.22 26.56 -104.50
CA LYS A 508 -30.87 27.02 -105.86
C LYS A 508 -31.61 26.26 -106.97
N ARG A 509 -31.99 25.00 -106.73
CA ARG A 509 -32.81 24.16 -107.63
C ARG A 509 -34.30 24.55 -107.67
N ASN A 510 -34.77 25.48 -106.84
CA ASN A 510 -36.18 25.90 -106.77
C ASN A 510 -36.43 27.37 -107.16
N VAL A 511 -35.48 28.02 -107.84
CA VAL A 511 -35.61 29.40 -108.37
C VAL A 511 -35.42 29.48 -109.90
N THR A 512 -35.18 28.33 -110.54
CA THR A 512 -35.22 28.08 -112.00
C THR A 512 -35.73 26.67 -112.23
#